data_AF-A0A6N3FIR4-F1
#
_entry.id   AF-A0A6N3FIR4-F1
#
_cell.length_a   1.000
_cell.length_b   1.000
_cell.length_c   1.000
_cell.angle_alpha   90.00
_cell.angle_beta   90.00
_cell.angle_gamma   90.00
#
_symmetry.space_group_name_H-M   'P 1'
#
loop_
_entity.id
_entity.type
_entity.pdbx_description
1 polymer ?
#
loop_
_entity_poly.entity_id
_entity_poly.type
_entity_poly.pdbx_seq_one_letter_code
_entity_poly.pdbx_strand_id
1 'polypeptide(L)'
;MVTEQGRPSREVAAELGIRIDTLRSWLKAAGAPSPGQADRQNRDARRLRELEAEIRALRKKLEEKDGVIDILKKSVSILSKP
;
A
#
# COMPACT_ATOMS: atom_id res chain seq x y z
N MET A 1 5.36 -20.24 12.87
CA MET A 1 5.66 -20.43 11.43
C MET A 1 6.90 -21.30 11.28
N VAL A 2 6.82 -22.41 10.53
CA VAL A 2 6.82 -23.78 11.12
C VAL A 2 5.82 -23.78 12.28
N THR A 3 4.56 -24.07 11.97
CA THR A 3 3.47 -23.08 12.14
C THR A 3 3.06 -22.65 13.54
N GLU A 4 3.49 -23.32 14.60
CA GLU A 4 3.21 -22.86 15.99
C GLU A 4 4.45 -22.71 16.88
N GLN A 5 5.60 -23.31 16.52
CA GLN A 5 6.76 -23.40 17.41
C GLN A 5 7.95 -22.50 17.02
N GLY A 6 7.82 -21.69 15.96
CA GLY A 6 8.86 -20.75 15.53
C GLY A 6 10.16 -21.39 15.02
N ARG A 7 10.14 -22.70 14.74
CA ARG A 7 11.34 -23.43 14.29
C ARG A 7 11.75 -22.96 12.88
N PRO A 8 13.04 -22.83 12.57
CA PRO A 8 13.48 -22.44 11.23
C PRO A 8 13.26 -23.59 10.23
N SER A 9 12.72 -23.26 9.05
CA SER A 9 12.41 -24.26 8.00
C SER A 9 13.62 -25.10 7.56
N ARG A 10 14.84 -24.60 7.80
CA ARG A 10 16.09 -25.33 7.52
C ARG A 10 16.29 -26.52 8.46
N GLU A 11 16.00 -26.37 9.75
CA GLU A 11 16.10 -27.45 10.73
C GLU A 11 15.05 -28.53 10.46
N VAL A 12 13.81 -28.11 10.21
CA VAL A 12 12.71 -29.03 9.88
C VAL A 12 13.00 -29.81 8.60
N ALA A 13 13.53 -29.15 7.57
CA ALA A 13 13.91 -29.83 6.33
C ALA A 13 15.03 -30.87 6.56
N ALA A 14 16.01 -30.55 7.42
CA ALA A 14 17.10 -31.46 7.76
C ALA A 14 16.61 -32.69 8.56
N GLU A 15 15.71 -32.49 9.53
CA GLU A 15 15.09 -33.58 10.31
C GLU A 15 14.25 -34.52 9.44
N LEU A 16 13.50 -33.95 8.49
CA LEU A 16 12.66 -34.71 7.58
C LEU A 16 13.46 -35.32 6.42
N GLY A 17 14.75 -35.01 6.28
CA GLY A 17 15.59 -35.50 5.18
C GLY A 17 15.15 -34.99 3.80
N ILE A 18 14.42 -33.88 3.74
CA ILE A 18 13.90 -33.30 2.49
C ILE A 18 14.65 -32.03 2.12
N ARG A 19 14.62 -31.68 0.83
CA ARG A 19 15.15 -30.41 0.35
C ARG A 19 14.31 -29.25 0.93
N ILE A 20 14.97 -28.19 1.40
CA ILE A 20 14.30 -27.02 2.00
C ILE A 20 13.30 -26.34 1.05
N ASP A 21 13.58 -26.35 -0.26
CA ASP A 21 12.69 -25.78 -1.27
C ASP A 21 11.38 -26.58 -1.40
N THR A 22 11.44 -27.91 -1.22
CA THR A 22 10.27 -28.79 -1.20
C THR A 22 9.37 -28.44 -0.01
N LEU A 23 9.96 -28.28 1.19
CA LEU A 23 9.22 -27.88 2.38
C LEU A 23 8.58 -26.49 2.21
N ARG A 24 9.31 -25.52 1.63
CA ARG A 24 8.79 -24.18 1.34
C ARG A 24 7.65 -24.21 0.33
N SER A 25 7.73 -25.08 -0.68
CA SER A 25 6.67 -25.30 -1.66
C SER A 25 5.40 -25.85 -1.02
N TRP A 26 5.53 -26.83 -0.13
CA TRP A 26 4.39 -27.37 0.63
C TRP A 26 3.79 -26.36 1.60
N LEU A 27 4.62 -25.60 2.32
CA LEU A 27 4.15 -24.51 3.19
C LEU A 27 3.37 -23.46 2.39
N LYS A 28 3.86 -23.10 1.20
CA LYS A 28 3.17 -22.18 0.29
C LYS A 28 1.83 -22.77 -0.20
N ALA A 29 1.80 -24.05 -0.59
CA ALA A 29 0.59 -24.73 -1.03
C ALA A 29 -0.46 -24.88 0.08
N ALA A 30 -0.02 -25.04 1.34
CA ALA A 30 -0.86 -25.08 2.52
C ALA A 30 -1.31 -23.69 3.01
N GLY A 31 -1.00 -22.61 2.28
CA GLY A 31 -1.42 -21.25 2.61
C GLY A 31 -0.62 -20.60 3.74
N ALA A 32 0.55 -21.14 4.12
CA ALA A 32 1.40 -20.51 5.12
C ALA A 32 1.92 -19.16 4.58
N PRO A 33 1.83 -18.06 5.37
CA PRO A 33 2.32 -16.75 4.96
C PRO A 33 3.80 -16.82 4.54
N SER A 34 4.15 -16.17 3.44
CA SER A 34 5.57 -16.09 3.10
C SER A 34 6.29 -15.22 4.14
N PRO A 35 7.52 -15.55 4.58
CA PRO A 35 8.33 -14.64 5.37
C PRO A 35 8.39 -13.26 4.69
N GLY A 36 8.11 -12.19 5.45
CA GLY A 36 8.06 -10.81 4.96
C GLY A 36 6.76 -10.39 4.24
N GLN A 37 5.75 -11.26 4.14
CA GLN A 37 4.46 -10.91 3.53
C GLN A 37 3.67 -9.92 4.41
N ALA A 38 3.73 -10.07 5.74
CA ALA A 38 3.12 -9.13 6.68
C ALA A 38 3.78 -7.74 6.60
N ASP A 39 5.11 -7.68 6.53
CA ASP A 39 5.86 -6.42 6.38
C ASP A 39 5.58 -5.73 5.04
N ARG A 40 5.37 -6.50 3.97
CA ARG A 40 4.97 -5.97 2.67
C ARG A 40 3.56 -5.40 2.75
N GLN A 41 2.60 -6.15 3.29
CA GLN A 41 1.23 -5.69 3.48
C GLN A 41 1.15 -4.41 4.33
N ASN A 42 1.95 -4.32 5.39
CA ASN A 42 1.98 -3.12 6.24
C ASN A 42 2.55 -1.89 5.50
N ARG A 43 3.60 -2.09 4.69
CA ARG A 43 4.14 -1.03 3.83
C ARG A 43 3.11 -0.57 2.79
N ASP A 44 2.41 -1.50 2.16
CA ASP A 44 1.38 -1.20 1.17
C ASP A 44 0.20 -0.46 1.81
N ALA A 45 -0.26 -0.89 2.98
CA ALA A 45 -1.32 -0.22 3.74
C ALA A 45 -0.92 1.20 4.16
N ARG A 46 0.34 1.40 4.56
CA ARG A 46 0.87 2.74 4.86
C ARG A 46 0.88 3.63 3.62
N ARG A 47 1.39 3.11 2.50
CA ARG A 47 1.46 3.84 1.23
C ARG A 47 0.07 4.22 0.73
N LEU A 48 -0.92 3.33 0.89
CA LEU A 48 -2.31 3.62 0.54
C LEU A 48 -2.85 4.82 1.33
N ARG A 49 -2.65 4.86 2.65
CA ARG A 49 -3.07 5.99 3.48
C ARG A 49 -2.39 7.31 3.09
N GLU A 50 -1.11 7.26 2.78
CA GLU A 50 -0.35 8.44 2.33
C GLU A 50 -0.92 9.00 1.01
N LEU A 51 -1.19 8.11 0.04
CA LEU A 51 -1.79 8.49 -1.24
C LEU A 51 -3.22 9.03 -1.08
N GLU A 52 -4.04 8.43 -0.22
CA GLU A 52 -5.39 8.92 0.07
C GLU A 52 -5.37 10.33 0.70
N ALA A 53 -4.42 10.59 1.60
CA ALA A 53 -4.22 11.90 2.21
C ALA A 53 -3.79 12.94 1.16
N GLU A 54 -2.88 12.57 0.26
CA GLU A 54 -2.43 13.43 -0.82
C GLU A 54 -3.56 13.77 -1.79
N ILE A 55 -4.37 12.79 -2.20
CA ILE A 55 -5.55 13.02 -3.05
C ILE A 55 -6.51 14.01 -2.39
N ARG A 56 -6.77 13.87 -1.09
CA ARG A 56 -7.63 14.81 -0.36
C ARG A 56 -7.07 16.22 -0.35
N ALA A 57 -5.77 16.36 -0.10
CA ALA A 57 -5.09 17.66 -0.09
C ALA A 57 -5.09 18.32 -1.48
N LEU A 58 -4.85 17.54 -2.54
CA LEU A 58 -4.87 18.03 -3.92
C LEU A 58 -6.27 18.47 -4.35
N ARG A 59 -7.31 17.70 -3.99
CA ARG A 59 -8.71 18.09 -4.26
C ARG A 59 -9.08 19.41 -3.60
N LYS A 60 -8.71 19.60 -2.34
CA LYS A 60 -8.94 20.88 -1.64
C LYS A 60 -8.23 22.05 -2.33
N LYS A 61 -6.97 21.86 -2.74
CA LYS A 61 -6.21 22.88 -3.48
C LYS A 61 -6.79 23.18 -4.86
N LEU A 62 -7.49 22.24 -5.48
CA LEU A 62 -8.17 22.44 -6.75
C LEU A 62 -9.42 23.28 -6.55
N GLU A 63 -10.25 22.93 -5.57
CA GLU A 63 -11.44 23.69 -5.20
C GLU A 63 -11.12 25.16 -4.83
N GLU A 64 -10.05 25.38 -4.06
CA GLU A 64 -9.56 26.73 -3.75
C GLU A 64 -9.18 27.51 -5.02
N LYS A 65 -8.49 26.86 -5.97
CA LYS A 65 -8.10 27.50 -7.24
C LYS A 65 -9.30 27.79 -8.13
N ASP A 66 -10.26 26.88 -8.19
CA ASP A 66 -11.49 27.07 -8.96
C ASP A 66 -12.29 28.25 -8.43
N GLY A 67 -12.37 28.41 -7.10
CA GLY A 67 -12.98 29.60 -6.48
C GLY A 67 -12.27 30.91 -6.85
N VAL A 68 -10.93 30.91 -6.89
CA VAL A 68 -10.15 32.09 -7.34
C VAL A 68 -10.43 32.39 -8.82
N ILE A 69 -10.49 31.37 -9.67
CA ILE A 69 -10.80 31.50 -11.10
C ILE A 69 -12.19 32.12 -11.27
N ASP A 70 -13.18 31.68 -10.50
CA ASP A 70 -14.54 32.20 -10.59
C ASP A 70 -14.64 33.69 -10.20
N ILE A 71 -13.93 34.09 -9.15
CA ILE A 71 -13.85 35.50 -8.74
C ILE A 71 -13.21 36.33 -9.85
N LEU A 72 -12.05 35.89 -10.37
CA LEU A 72 -11.34 36.60 -11.43
C LEU A 72 -12.19 36.74 -12.69
N LYS A 73 -12.88 35.67 -13.11
CA LYS A 73 -13.80 35.70 -14.26
C LYS A 73 -14.92 36.72 -14.07
N LYS A 74 -15.51 36.79 -12.87
CA LYS A 74 -16.55 37.78 -12.54
C LYS A 74 -16.00 39.22 -12.60
N SER A 75 -14.83 39.47 -12.00
CA SER A 75 -14.18 40.79 -12.03
C SER A 75 -13.87 41.24 -13.44
N VAL A 76 -13.28 40.36 -14.27
CA VAL A 76 -12.99 40.64 -15.68
C VAL A 76 -14.28 40.94 -16.45
N SER A 77 -15.35 40.18 -16.24
CA SER A 77 -16.62 40.39 -16.94
C SER A 77 -17.30 41.72 -16.57
N ILE A 78 -17.04 42.26 -15.37
CA ILE A 78 -17.52 43.59 -14.96
C ILE A 78 -16.66 44.67 -15.65
N LEU A 79 -15.34 44.50 -15.63
CA LEU A 79 -14.38 45.46 -16.22
C LEU A 79 -14.40 45.47 -17.76
N SER A 80 -14.85 44.39 -18.41
CA SER A 80 -14.85 44.26 -19.87
C SER A 80 -16.13 44.78 -20.54
N LYS A 81 -17.11 45.25 -19.76
CA LYS A 81 -18.32 45.91 -20.30
C LYS A 81 -18.04 47.41 -20.40
N PRO A 82 -18.09 48.01 -21.60
CA PRO A 82 -17.87 49.45 -21.79
C PRO A 82 -18.98 50.31 -21.19
#